data_AF-A0A7Y6PHG4-F1
#
_entry.id   AF-A0A7Y6PHG4-F1
#
_cell.length_a   1.000
_cell.length_b   1.000
_cell.length_c   1.000
_cell.angle_alpha   90.00
_cell.angle_beta   90.00
_cell.angle_gamma   90.00
#
_symmetry.space_group_name_H-M   'P 1'
#
loop_
_entity.id
_entity.type
_entity.pdbx_description
1 polymer ?
#
loop_
_entity_poly.entity_id
_entity_poly.type
_entity_poly.pdbx_seq_one_letter_code
_entity_poly.pdbx_strand_id
1 'polypeptide(L)'
;MDRGIITNSETGAVIIPTAPVWMTQFEIADLFGVFSCDIRKAIRAIYKNKELNEADTMRYIRQPDGISYDVYSLEMIIAIAFRICSKETLLFRRFVISEICVTKKGNPRTSIALFFSRGGKGGNLWYS
;
A
#
# COMPACT_ATOMS: atom_id res chain seq x y z
N MET A 1 -13.80 -3.21 15.59
CA MET A 1 -13.90 -2.31 14.43
C MET A 1 -13.89 -3.19 13.20
N ASP A 2 -14.91 -3.09 12.35
CA ASP A 2 -14.93 -3.85 11.10
C ASP A 2 -13.91 -3.24 10.15
N ARG A 3 -12.85 -3.99 9.84
CA ARG A 3 -11.79 -3.58 8.92
C ARG A 3 -11.57 -4.65 7.88
N GLY A 4 -11.31 -4.21 6.65
CA GLY A 4 -10.93 -5.08 5.55
C GLY A 4 -9.42 -5.32 5.51
N ILE A 5 -9.03 -6.54 5.16
CA ILE A 5 -7.64 -6.93 4.86
C ILE A 5 -7.56 -7.22 3.37
N ILE A 6 -6.58 -6.62 2.68
CA ILE A 6 -6.29 -6.96 1.30
C ILE A 6 -5.57 -8.30 1.29
N THR A 7 -5.98 -9.19 0.39
CA THR A 7 -5.34 -10.50 0.22
C THR A 7 -4.93 -10.70 -1.23
N ASN A 8 -3.78 -11.35 -1.42
CA ASN A 8 -3.36 -11.85 -2.72
C ASN A 8 -3.72 -13.32 -2.79
N SER A 9 -4.54 -13.68 -3.77
CA SER A 9 -4.83 -15.08 -4.06
C SER A 9 -3.60 -15.77 -4.66
N GLU A 10 -3.50 -17.10 -4.50
CA GLU A 10 -2.45 -17.91 -5.12
C GLU A 10 -2.42 -17.79 -6.65
N THR A 11 -3.56 -17.42 -7.26
CA THR A 11 -3.70 -17.14 -8.69
C THR A 11 -3.20 -15.75 -9.10
N GLY A 12 -2.68 -14.96 -8.16
CA GLY A 12 -2.12 -13.63 -8.41
C GLY A 12 -3.17 -12.51 -8.52
N ALA A 13 -4.45 -12.79 -8.21
CA ALA A 13 -5.47 -11.76 -8.13
C ALA A 13 -5.45 -11.05 -6.77
N VAL A 14 -5.47 -9.72 -6.80
CA VAL A 14 -5.58 -8.85 -5.63
C VAL A 14 -7.06 -8.70 -5.27
N ILE A 15 -7.44 -9.07 -4.05
CA ILE A 15 -8.81 -8.96 -3.57
C ILE A 15 -8.90 -7.80 -2.58
N ILE A 16 -9.64 -6.75 -2.96
CA ILE A 16 -9.94 -5.62 -2.08
C ILE A 16 -11.31 -5.85 -1.43
N PRO A 17 -11.39 -5.83 -0.09
CA PRO A 17 -12.66 -5.97 0.61
C PRO A 17 -13.55 -4.74 0.43
N THR A 18 -14.87 -4.93 0.53
CA THR A 18 -15.86 -3.83 0.49
C THR A 18 -15.81 -2.96 1.76
N ALA A 19 -15.29 -3.51 2.86
CA ALA A 19 -15.08 -2.80 4.11
C ALA A 19 -13.87 -1.84 4.02
N PRO A 20 -13.83 -0.77 4.83
CA PRO A 20 -12.68 0.14 4.86
C PRO A 20 -11.39 -0.62 5.19
N VAL A 21 -10.36 -0.44 4.35
CA VAL A 21 -9.08 -1.13 4.50
C VAL A 21 -8.25 -0.46 5.58
N TRP A 22 -7.91 -1.24 6.60
CA TRP A 22 -6.94 -0.88 7.62
C TRP A 22 -6.10 -2.11 7.93
N MET A 23 -4.78 -2.03 7.71
CA MET A 23 -3.87 -3.17 7.86
C MET A 23 -2.70 -2.86 8.78
N THR A 24 -2.28 -3.83 9.57
CA THR A 24 -1.09 -3.77 10.44
C THR A 24 0.19 -3.94 9.62
N GLN A 25 1.34 -3.59 10.20
CA GLN A 25 2.64 -3.80 9.52
C GLN A 25 2.86 -5.26 9.13
N PHE A 26 2.35 -6.21 9.92
CA PHE A 26 2.48 -7.65 9.66
C PHE A 26 1.59 -8.09 8.51
N GLU A 27 0.33 -7.69 8.49
CA GLU A 27 -0.57 -8.03 7.37
C GLU A 27 -0.09 -7.41 6.04
N ILE A 28 0.54 -6.24 6.08
CA ILE A 28 1.15 -5.63 4.89
C ILE A 28 2.41 -6.40 4.47
N ALA A 29 3.21 -6.85 5.43
CA ALA A 29 4.40 -7.66 5.18
C ALA A 29 4.00 -8.99 4.50
N ASP A 30 2.95 -9.64 4.99
CA ASP A 30 2.39 -10.87 4.42
C ASP A 30 1.81 -10.63 3.03
N LEU A 31 1.07 -9.52 2.83
CA LEU A 31 0.54 -9.13 1.51
C LEU A 31 1.65 -9.00 0.46
N PHE A 32 2.79 -8.42 0.84
CA PHE A 32 3.89 -8.13 -0.06
C PHE A 32 5.01 -9.18 -0.06
N GLY A 33 4.89 -10.24 0.74
CA GLY A 33 5.91 -11.29 0.83
C GLY A 33 7.27 -10.76 1.32
N VAL A 34 7.29 -9.73 2.16
CA VAL A 34 8.51 -9.04 2.62
C VAL A 34 8.60 -9.07 4.14
N PHE A 35 9.77 -8.76 4.69
CA PHE A 35 9.90 -8.66 6.14
C PHE A 35 9.24 -7.40 6.69
N SER A 36 8.65 -7.51 7.89
CA SER A 36 8.05 -6.37 8.60
C SER A 36 9.05 -5.22 8.87
N CYS A 37 10.36 -5.52 8.91
CA CYS A 37 11.40 -4.51 9.05
C CYS A 37 11.49 -3.59 7.82
N ASP A 38 11.21 -4.10 6.61
CA ASP A 38 11.24 -3.32 5.38
C ASP A 38 9.98 -2.46 5.24
N ILE A 39 8.83 -2.98 5.68
CA ILE A 39 7.60 -2.19 5.85
C ILE A 39 7.85 -1.01 6.79
N ARG A 40 8.45 -1.25 7.95
CA ARG A 40 8.78 -0.20 8.93
C ARG A 40 9.73 0.85 8.35
N LYS A 41 10.76 0.44 7.59
CA LYS A 41 11.66 1.37 6.90
C LYS A 41 10.91 2.21 5.87
N ALA A 42 10.02 1.60 5.09
CA ALA A 42 9.22 2.30 4.08
C ALA A 42 8.30 3.35 4.72
N ILE A 43 7.55 2.97 5.76
CA ILE A 43 6.66 3.88 6.52
C ILE A 43 7.43 5.08 7.06
N ARG A 44 8.57 4.84 7.74
CA ARG A 44 9.41 5.92 8.26
C ARG A 44 9.88 6.87 7.17
N ALA A 45 10.26 6.34 6.01
CA ALA A 45 10.74 7.15 4.91
C ALA A 45 9.61 7.96 4.24
N ILE A 46 8.38 7.44 4.17
CA ILE A 46 7.20 8.16 3.67
C ILE A 46 6.90 9.36 4.57
N TYR A 47 6.82 9.15 5.88
CA TYR A 47 6.54 10.23 6.83
C TYR A 47 7.68 11.25 6.92
N LYS A 48 8.94 10.79 6.89
CA LYS A 48 10.11 11.69 6.83
C LYS A 48 10.09 12.60 5.60
N ASN A 49 9.65 12.07 4.46
CA ASN A 49 9.52 12.84 3.22
C ASN A 49 8.25 13.69 3.16
N LYS A 50 7.37 13.62 4.18
CA LYS A 50 6.06 14.29 4.20
C LYS A 50 5.18 13.93 2.99
N GLU A 51 5.34 12.70 2.48
CA GLU A 51 4.51 12.18 1.39
C GLU A 51 3.09 11.89 1.87
N LEU A 52 2.94 11.48 3.14
CA LEU A 52 1.67 11.25 3.82
C LEU A 52 1.69 11.86 5.22
N ASN A 53 0.51 12.13 5.77
CA ASN A 53 0.33 12.62 7.13
C ASN A 53 -0.02 11.48 8.09
N GLU A 54 0.66 11.41 9.24
CA GLU A 54 0.43 10.36 10.25
C GLU A 54 -1.00 10.38 10.79
N ALA A 55 -1.57 11.57 11.02
CA ALA A 55 -2.90 11.72 11.59
C ALA A 55 -4.02 11.13 10.71
N ASP A 56 -3.83 11.16 9.39
CA ASP A 56 -4.84 10.70 8.43
C ASP A 56 -4.66 9.23 8.06
N THR A 57 -3.40 8.76 8.07
CA THR A 57 -3.03 7.47 7.48
C THR A 57 -2.73 6.38 8.49
N MET A 58 -2.61 6.71 9.78
CA MET A 58 -2.32 5.79 10.88
C MET A 58 -3.42 5.87 11.94
N ARG A 59 -3.86 4.71 12.45
CA ARG A 59 -4.79 4.63 13.58
C ARG A 59 -4.31 3.61 14.61
N TYR A 60 -4.63 3.88 15.85
CA TYR A 60 -4.42 2.95 16.96
C TYR A 60 -5.71 2.19 17.22
N ILE A 61 -5.68 0.87 17.05
CA ILE A 61 -6.81 0.00 17.38
C ILE A 61 -6.44 -0.83 18.62
N ARG A 62 -7.25 -0.73 19.67
CA ARG A 62 -7.20 -1.63 20.82
C ARG A 62 -8.00 -2.89 20.50
N GLN A 63 -7.33 -4.04 20.61
CA GLN A 63 -8.01 -5.33 20.64
C GLN A 63 -8.64 -5.56 22.03
N PRO A 64 -9.64 -6.44 22.14
CA PRO A 64 -10.26 -6.83 23.41
C PRO A 64 -9.23 -7.33 24.43
N ASP A 65 -8.15 -7.93 23.91
CA ASP A 65 -7.03 -8.54 24.60
C ASP A 65 -6.12 -7.51 25.31
N GLY A 66 -6.46 -6.22 25.22
CA GLY A 66 -5.70 -5.12 25.85
C GLY A 66 -4.50 -4.64 25.04
N ILE A 67 -4.11 -5.38 24.00
CA ILE A 67 -3.00 -5.03 23.11
C ILE A 67 -3.49 -4.03 22.05
N SER A 68 -2.73 -2.96 21.86
CA SER A 68 -2.96 -1.96 20.81
C SER A 68 -2.04 -2.20 19.61
N TYR A 69 -2.59 -2.13 18.41
CA TYR A 69 -1.84 -2.23 17.16
C TYR A 69 -1.98 -0.97 16.33
N ASP A 70 -0.89 -0.63 15.65
CA ASP A 70 -0.85 0.39 14.60
C ASP A 70 -1.44 -0.21 13.33
N VAL A 71 -2.50 0.41 12.83
CA VAL A 71 -3.07 0.09 11.52
C VAL A 71 -2.91 1.26 10.56
N TYR A 72 -2.73 0.91 9.29
CA TYR A 72 -2.45 1.84 8.21
C TYR A 72 -3.55 1.77 7.15
N SER A 73 -3.87 2.94 6.59
CA SER A 73 -4.86 3.11 5.53
C SER A 73 -4.41 2.53 4.18
N LEU A 74 -5.36 2.40 3.25
CA LEU A 74 -5.09 2.03 1.86
C LEU A 74 -4.03 2.92 1.19
N GLU A 75 -4.05 4.23 1.45
CA GLU A 75 -3.09 5.18 0.87
C GLU A 75 -1.65 4.86 1.28
N MET A 76 -1.45 4.51 2.55
CA MET A 76 -0.14 4.06 3.04
C MET A 76 0.28 2.75 2.38
N ILE A 77 -0.63 1.78 2.23
CA ILE A 77 -0.35 0.49 1.59
C ILE A 77 0.09 0.70 0.13
N ILE A 78 -0.60 1.57 -0.61
CA ILE A 78 -0.23 1.95 -1.97
C ILE A 78 1.15 2.59 -2.00
N ALA A 79 1.42 3.58 -1.14
CA ALA A 79 2.72 4.25 -1.07
C ALA A 79 3.88 3.29 -0.76
N ILE A 80 3.66 2.32 0.14
CA ILE A 80 4.63 1.26 0.44
C ILE A 80 4.86 0.37 -0.79
N ALA A 81 3.78 -0.02 -1.48
CA ALA A 81 3.88 -0.86 -2.67
C ALA A 81 4.79 -0.22 -3.72
N PHE A 82 4.75 1.10 -3.91
CA PHE A 82 5.60 1.84 -4.84
C PHE A 82 7.04 2.05 -4.39
N ARG A 83 7.35 1.80 -3.11
CA ARG A 83 8.71 1.92 -2.54
C ARG A 83 9.46 0.60 -2.46
N ILE A 84 8.78 -0.49 -2.14
CA ILE A 84 9.38 -1.83 -2.02
C ILE A 84 9.25 -2.58 -3.33
N CYS A 85 10.31 -3.26 -3.76
CA CYS A 85 10.30 -4.09 -4.97
C CYS A 85 10.29 -5.58 -4.59
N SER A 86 9.10 -6.17 -4.51
CA SER A 86 8.84 -7.62 -4.43
C SER A 86 7.94 -8.09 -5.57
N LYS A 87 7.86 -9.40 -5.81
CA LYS A 87 6.99 -9.98 -6.84
C LYS A 87 5.52 -9.60 -6.61
N GLU A 88 5.09 -9.61 -5.36
CA GLU A 88 3.75 -9.30 -4.88
C GLU A 88 3.45 -7.81 -5.03
N THR A 89 4.41 -6.93 -4.72
CA THR A 89 4.23 -5.48 -4.95
C THR A 89 4.12 -5.14 -6.44
N LEU A 90 4.80 -5.87 -7.33
CA LEU A 90 4.69 -5.66 -8.78
C LEU A 90 3.28 -5.99 -9.29
N LEU A 91 2.70 -7.10 -8.81
CA LEU A 91 1.31 -7.46 -9.11
C LEU A 91 0.34 -6.40 -8.57
N PHE A 92 0.54 -5.98 -7.32
CA PHE A 92 -0.29 -4.94 -6.69
C PHE A 92 -0.21 -3.59 -7.42
N ARG A 93 0.99 -3.15 -7.84
CA ARG A 93 1.17 -1.93 -8.64
C ARG A 93 0.42 -2.02 -9.97
N ARG A 94 0.52 -3.16 -10.68
CA ARG A 94 -0.21 -3.39 -11.93
C ARG A 94 -1.71 -3.30 -11.72
N PHE A 95 -2.21 -3.91 -10.64
CA PHE A 95 -3.61 -3.82 -10.26
C PHE A 95 -4.05 -2.37 -10.02
N VAL A 96 -3.34 -1.62 -9.16
CA VAL A 96 -3.65 -0.22 -8.86
C VAL A 96 -3.64 0.64 -10.13
N ILE A 97 -2.64 0.48 -10.99
CA ILE A 97 -2.55 1.22 -12.26
C ILE A 97 -3.71 0.83 -13.18
N SER A 98 -4.07 -0.46 -13.27
CA SER A 98 -5.17 -0.91 -14.11
C SER A 98 -6.51 -0.31 -13.68
N GLU A 99 -6.79 -0.23 -12.39
CA GLU A 99 -8.00 0.40 -11.85
C GLU A 99 -8.04 1.90 -12.12
N ILE A 100 -6.92 2.60 -11.94
CA ILE A 100 -6.81 4.04 -12.29
C ILE A 100 -7.00 4.25 -13.80
N CYS A 101 -6.48 3.35 -14.64
CA CYS A 101 -6.66 3.43 -16.09
C CYS A 101 -8.10 3.09 -16.53
N VAL A 102 -8.79 2.17 -15.85
CA VAL A 102 -10.20 1.81 -16.13
C VAL A 102 -11.13 2.97 -15.79
N THR A 103 -10.93 3.62 -14.63
CA THR A 103 -11.71 4.80 -14.21
C THR A 103 -11.55 5.99 -15.18
N LYS A 104 -10.41 6.08 -15.89
CA LYS A 104 -10.17 7.10 -16.93
C LYS A 104 -11.07 6.95 -18.17
N LYS A 105 -11.58 5.75 -18.47
CA LYS A 105 -12.39 5.50 -19.68
C LYS A 105 -13.78 6.14 -19.62
N GLY A 106 -14.26 6.51 -18.42
CA GLY A 106 -15.54 7.20 -18.20
C GLY A 106 -15.45 8.73 -18.10
N ASN A 107 -14.29 9.32 -17.79
CA ASN A 107 -14.13 10.78 -17.75
C ASN A 107 -12.64 11.20 -17.86
N PRO A 108 -12.18 11.76 -18.99
CA PRO A 108 -10.75 11.96 -19.29
C PRO A 108 -10.06 13.14 -18.57
N ARG A 109 -10.66 13.71 -17.51
CA ARG A 109 -10.18 14.97 -16.89
C ARG A 109 -9.44 14.83 -15.55
N THR A 110 -9.49 13.68 -14.88
CA THR A 110 -8.84 13.49 -13.58
C THR A 110 -7.54 12.71 -13.73
N SER A 111 -6.52 13.38 -14.26
CA SER A 111 -5.16 12.84 -14.31
C SER A 111 -4.54 12.90 -12.91
N ILE A 112 -4.71 11.87 -12.08
CA ILE A 112 -3.93 11.74 -10.84
C ILE A 112 -2.54 11.26 -11.23
N ALA A 113 -1.63 12.19 -11.50
CA ALA A 113 -0.22 11.90 -11.69
C ALA A 113 0.40 11.64 -10.31
N LEU A 114 0.49 10.38 -9.91
CA LEU A 114 1.22 9.97 -8.71
C LEU A 114 2.73 10.03 -9.02
N PHE A 115 3.33 11.19 -8.80
CA PHE A 115 4.77 11.38 -8.93
C PHE A 115 5.49 10.78 -7.72
N PHE A 116 5.80 9.49 -7.77
CA PHE A 116 6.74 8.89 -6.82
C PHE A 116 8.16 9.26 -7.24
N SER A 117 8.72 10.29 -6.60
CA SER A 117 10.12 10.68 -6.83
C SER A 117 11.06 9.61 -6.26
N ARG A 118 11.79 8.95 -7.16
CA ARG A 118 12.78 7.94 -6.81
C ARG A 118 14.01 8.62 -6.19
N GLY A 119 14.16 8.49 -4.88
CA GLY A 119 15.43 8.75 -4.21
C GLY A 119 16.49 7.73 -4.64
N GLY A 120 17.35 8.10 -5.60
CA GLY A 120 18.68 7.50 -5.79
C GLY A 120 18.79 6.25 -6.69
N LYS A 121 19.50 6.43 -7.80
CA LYS A 121 20.23 5.46 -8.66
C LYS A 121 19.50 4.22 -9.23
N GLY A 122 19.36 4.25 -10.56
CA GLY A 122 19.69 3.12 -11.46
C GLY A 122 18.60 2.11 -11.81
N GLY A 123 18.01 2.23 -13.00
CA GLY A 123 17.33 1.12 -13.69
C GLY A 123 15.81 1.13 -13.59
N ASN A 124 15.16 1.31 -14.74
CA ASN A 124 13.71 1.32 -14.96
C ASN A 124 13.16 -0.12 -14.84
N LEU A 125 12.93 -0.57 -13.60
CA LEU A 125 12.31 -1.86 -13.26
C LEU A 125 10.79 -1.76 -13.08
N TRP A 126 10.13 -0.88 -13.83
CA TRP A 126 8.66 -0.85 -13.83
C TRP A 126 8.06 -2.06 -14.58
N TYR A 127 8.89 -2.79 -15.33
CA TYR A 127 8.49 -3.88 -16.22
C TYR A 127 9.35 -5.15 -16.12
N SER A 128 10.21 -5.31 -15.12
CA SER A 128 11.03 -6.52 -14.96
C SER A 128 10.86 -7.13 -13.58
#